data_AF-A0A1L2EGK4-F1
#
_entry.id   AF-A0A1L2EGK4-F1
#
_cell.length_a   1.000
_cell.length_b   1.000
_cell.length_c   1.000
_cell.angle_alpha   90.00
_cell.angle_beta   90.00
_cell.angle_gamma   90.00
#
_symmetry.space_group_name_H-M   'P 1'
#
loop_
_entity.id
_entity.type
_entity.pdbx_description
1 polymer ?
#
loop_
_entity_poly.entity_id
_entity_poly.type
_entity_poly.pdbx_seq_one_letter_code
_entity_poly.pdbx_strand_id
1 'polypeptide(L)'
;MEDKIQSDDFTSHKNPTLPQVIEELKELWAMVLPITAMNCLVYVRAVVSVLFLGRLGSLELAGGALSIGFTNITGYSVMVGLASGLEPVCSQAYGSKNWDLLTLSLHRMVVILLMASLPISLLWINLGPIMLFMGQNPEITATAAEYCLYALPDLLTNTLLQPLRVYLRSQRVTKPMMWCTLAAVAFHVPLNYWLVMVKHWGVPGVAIASVVTNLIMVVLLVGYVWVSGMLQKRVSGDGDGGSTTMVAVVAQSSSVMELVGGLGPLMRVAVPSCLGICLEWWWYEIVIVMGGYLENPKLAVAATGILIQTTSLMYTVPMALAGCVSARVGNELGAGRPYKARLAANVALACAFVVGALNVAWTVILKERWAGLFTGYEPLKVLVASVMPIVGLCELGNCPQTTGCGILRGTGRPAVGAHVNLGSFYFVGTPVAVGLAFWLKIGFSGLWFA
;
A
#
# COMPACT_ATOMS: atom_id res chain seq x y z
N MET A 1 -12.77 48.60 -16.32
CA MET A 1 -11.45 48.12 -16.81
C MET A 1 -10.82 47.11 -15.83
N GLU A 2 -11.61 46.55 -14.89
CA GLU A 2 -11.18 45.51 -13.93
C GLU A 2 -11.79 44.12 -14.24
N ASP A 3 -12.76 44.02 -15.14
CA ASP A 3 -13.41 42.74 -15.51
C ASP A 3 -12.76 42.00 -16.69
N LYS A 4 -11.49 42.30 -17.02
CA LYS A 4 -10.79 41.69 -18.17
C LYS A 4 -9.54 40.88 -17.80
N ILE A 5 -9.33 40.58 -16.52
CA ILE A 5 -8.16 39.82 -16.03
C ILE A 5 -8.50 38.33 -15.78
N GLN A 6 -9.76 37.90 -15.91
CA GLN A 6 -10.20 36.57 -15.45
C GLN A 6 -10.61 35.58 -16.56
N SER A 7 -10.08 35.72 -17.78
CA SER A 7 -10.42 34.80 -18.90
C SER A 7 -9.23 34.16 -19.65
N ASP A 8 -7.99 34.36 -19.23
CA ASP A 8 -6.81 34.00 -20.06
C ASP A 8 -6.00 32.76 -19.63
N ASP A 9 -6.52 31.87 -18.76
CA ASP A 9 -5.68 30.79 -18.18
C ASP A 9 -6.06 29.35 -18.55
N PHE A 10 -6.95 29.13 -19.54
CA PHE A 10 -7.31 27.76 -19.98
C PHE A 10 -6.43 27.19 -21.10
N THR A 11 -5.44 27.93 -21.62
CA THR A 11 -4.62 27.53 -22.79
C THR A 11 -3.12 27.77 -22.66
N SER A 12 -2.62 28.07 -21.47
CA SER A 12 -1.23 28.50 -21.33
C SER A 12 -0.24 27.32 -21.36
N HIS A 13 0.40 27.11 -22.51
CA HIS A 13 1.66 26.37 -22.70
C HIS A 13 2.86 26.99 -21.94
N LYS A 14 2.65 27.83 -20.92
CA LYS A 14 3.74 28.43 -20.14
C LYS A 14 4.26 27.40 -19.13
N ASN A 15 5.59 27.34 -19.03
CA ASN A 15 6.25 26.61 -17.96
C ASN A 15 5.77 27.15 -16.60
N PRO A 16 5.58 26.28 -15.60
CA PRO A 16 5.13 26.73 -14.28
C PRO A 16 6.17 27.65 -13.67
N THR A 17 5.69 28.71 -13.02
CA THR A 17 6.56 29.65 -12.32
C THR A 17 7.10 29.01 -11.04
N LEU A 18 8.29 29.44 -10.58
CA LEU A 18 8.88 28.92 -9.34
C LEU A 18 7.94 29.01 -8.12
N PRO A 19 7.19 30.12 -7.90
CA PRO A 19 6.22 30.19 -6.81
C PRO A 19 5.13 29.12 -6.90
N GLN A 20 4.60 28.84 -8.10
CA GLN A 20 3.59 27.80 -8.32
C GLN A 20 4.15 26.41 -7.99
N VAL A 21 5.40 26.12 -8.38
CA VAL A 21 6.08 24.87 -8.04
C VAL A 21 6.27 24.73 -6.54
N ILE A 22 6.68 25.79 -5.84
CA ILE A 22 6.88 25.78 -4.38
C ILE A 22 5.55 25.58 -3.65
N GLU A 23 4.47 26.22 -4.11
CA GLU A 23 3.14 26.05 -3.54
C GLU A 23 2.66 24.59 -3.69
N GLU A 24 2.77 24.03 -4.90
CA GLU A 24 2.40 22.65 -5.14
C GLU A 24 3.24 21.67 -4.32
N LEU A 25 4.55 21.93 -4.19
CA LEU A 25 5.45 21.12 -3.36
C LEU A 25 4.99 21.13 -1.90
N LYS A 26 4.62 22.29 -1.36
CA LYS A 26 4.10 22.42 0.01
C LYS A 26 2.79 21.65 0.18
N GLU A 27 1.85 21.80 -0.75
CA GLU A 27 0.57 21.09 -0.69
C GLU A 27 0.76 19.57 -0.78
N LEU A 28 1.60 19.09 -1.70
CA LEU A 28 1.90 17.67 -1.84
C LEU A 28 2.57 17.10 -0.59
N TRP A 29 3.65 17.72 -0.09
CA TRP A 29 4.39 17.20 1.06
C TRP A 29 3.63 17.32 2.39
N ALA A 30 2.69 18.27 2.51
CA ALA A 30 1.77 18.30 3.66
C ALA A 30 0.92 17.03 3.79
N MET A 31 0.70 16.31 2.69
CA MET A 31 0.04 14.99 2.69
C MET A 31 1.02 13.83 2.71
N VAL A 32 2.10 13.90 1.91
CA VAL A 32 3.08 12.80 1.79
C VAL A 32 3.80 12.51 3.09
N LEU A 33 4.17 13.54 3.88
CA LEU A 33 4.88 13.33 5.15
C LEU A 33 4.04 12.50 6.15
N PRO A 34 2.79 12.87 6.49
CA PRO A 34 1.96 12.03 7.36
C PRO A 34 1.71 10.62 6.82
N ILE A 35 1.49 10.46 5.51
CA ILE A 35 1.24 9.13 4.92
C ILE A 35 2.51 8.27 4.93
N THR A 36 3.68 8.86 4.70
CA THR A 36 4.97 8.17 4.83
C THR A 36 5.17 7.69 6.27
N ALA A 37 4.97 8.58 7.25
CA ALA A 37 5.06 8.21 8.66
C ALA A 37 4.07 7.10 9.04
N MET A 38 2.83 7.16 8.53
CA MET A 38 1.84 6.10 8.68
C MET A 38 2.33 4.77 8.10
N ASN A 39 2.88 4.77 6.88
CA ASN A 39 3.42 3.57 6.24
C ASN A 39 4.59 2.97 7.03
N CYS A 40 5.50 3.81 7.54
CA CYS A 40 6.59 3.37 8.41
C CYS A 40 6.07 2.72 9.70
N LEU A 41 5.01 3.26 10.31
CA LEU A 41 4.39 2.66 11.49
C LEU A 41 3.77 1.29 11.20
N VAL A 42 3.13 1.13 10.04
CA VAL A 42 2.61 -0.17 9.60
C VAL A 42 3.75 -1.16 9.32
N TYR A 43 4.88 -0.70 8.80
CA TYR A 43 6.09 -1.52 8.66
C TYR A 43 6.63 -1.97 10.03
N VAL A 44 6.74 -1.04 10.99
CA VAL A 44 7.16 -1.37 12.37
C VAL A 44 6.23 -2.42 12.99
N ARG A 45 4.91 -2.28 12.81
CA ARG A 45 3.93 -3.29 13.26
C ARG A 45 4.26 -4.69 12.73
N ALA A 46 4.56 -4.82 11.44
CA ALA A 46 4.93 -6.10 10.84
C ALA A 46 6.22 -6.68 11.43
N VAL A 47 7.25 -5.84 11.62
CA VAL A 47 8.51 -6.24 12.27
C VAL A 47 8.27 -6.77 13.69
N VAL A 48 7.40 -6.13 14.46
CA VAL A 48 7.04 -6.61 15.81
C VAL A 48 6.39 -7.98 15.75
N SER A 49 5.43 -8.23 14.85
CA SER A 49 4.82 -9.55 14.70
C SER A 49 5.86 -10.64 14.39
N VAL A 50 6.78 -10.38 13.45
CA VAL A 50 7.86 -11.31 13.10
C VAL A 50 8.81 -11.55 14.28
N LEU A 51 9.12 -10.51 15.07
CA LEU A 51 9.96 -10.64 16.25
C LEU A 51 9.34 -11.59 17.28
N PHE A 52 8.03 -11.51 17.53
CA PHE A 52 7.35 -12.43 18.45
C PHE A 52 7.28 -13.85 17.91
N LEU A 53 7.07 -14.04 16.61
CA LEU A 53 7.17 -15.37 15.97
C LEU A 53 8.58 -15.96 16.15
N GLY A 54 9.63 -15.16 15.97
CA GLY A 54 11.01 -15.58 16.19
C GLY A 54 11.33 -15.96 17.63
N ARG A 55 10.63 -15.37 18.61
CA ARG A 55 10.78 -15.74 20.03
C ARG A 55 10.08 -17.04 20.41
N LEU A 56 9.06 -17.45 19.65
CA LEU A 56 8.37 -18.71 19.89
C LEU A 56 9.23 -19.91 19.46
N GLY A 57 9.92 -19.79 18.33
CA GLY A 57 10.80 -20.84 17.83
C GLY A 57 11.04 -20.75 16.33
N SER A 58 11.94 -21.59 15.83
CA SER A 58 12.27 -21.63 14.40
C SER A 58 11.12 -22.17 13.54
N LEU A 59 10.30 -23.08 14.09
CA LEU A 59 9.14 -23.64 13.39
C LEU A 59 8.04 -22.57 13.24
N GLU A 60 7.74 -21.86 14.33
CA GLU A 60 6.76 -20.78 14.39
C GLU A 60 7.14 -19.61 13.51
N LEU A 61 8.43 -19.25 13.48
CA LEU A 61 8.96 -18.25 12.57
C LEU A 61 8.79 -18.67 11.11
N ALA A 62 9.10 -19.93 10.77
CA ALA A 62 8.98 -20.42 9.39
C ALA A 62 7.51 -20.48 8.93
N GLY A 63 6.62 -21.06 9.74
CA GLY A 63 5.18 -21.11 9.44
C GLY A 63 4.52 -19.72 9.45
N GLY A 64 4.94 -18.86 10.38
CA GLY A 64 4.52 -17.46 10.44
C GLY A 64 4.96 -16.65 9.22
N ALA A 65 6.20 -16.80 8.78
CA ALA A 65 6.68 -16.15 7.56
C ALA A 65 5.93 -16.65 6.30
N LEU A 66 5.72 -17.96 6.17
CA LEU A 66 4.94 -18.55 5.07
C LEU A 66 3.51 -18.00 5.03
N SER A 67 2.84 -17.95 6.18
CA SER A 67 1.47 -17.42 6.28
C SER A 67 1.39 -15.92 6.06
N ILE A 68 2.35 -15.12 6.55
CA ILE A 68 2.43 -13.68 6.26
C ILE A 68 2.59 -13.44 4.76
N GLY A 69 3.50 -14.15 4.08
CA GLY A 69 3.66 -14.06 2.63
C GLY A 69 2.38 -14.47 1.88
N PHE A 70 1.80 -15.62 2.25
CA PHE A 70 0.57 -16.11 1.63
C PHE A 70 -0.61 -15.14 1.78
N THR A 71 -0.85 -14.63 2.99
CA THR A 71 -1.94 -13.67 3.26
C THR A 71 -1.71 -12.33 2.57
N ASN A 72 -0.45 -11.89 2.45
CA ASN A 72 -0.10 -10.67 1.71
C ASN A 72 -0.41 -10.78 0.22
N ILE A 73 0.05 -11.86 -0.42
CA ILE A 73 -0.17 -12.13 -1.85
C ILE A 73 -1.65 -12.27 -2.15
N THR A 74 -2.35 -13.11 -1.40
CA THR A 74 -3.68 -13.59 -1.80
C THR A 74 -4.82 -12.74 -1.25
N GLY A 75 -4.57 -11.98 -0.17
CA GLY A 75 -5.59 -11.18 0.50
C GLY A 75 -5.25 -9.69 0.57
N TYR A 76 -4.22 -9.31 1.32
CA TYR A 76 -3.97 -7.89 1.60
C TYR A 76 -3.66 -7.07 0.35
N SER A 77 -2.87 -7.60 -0.59
CA SER A 77 -2.59 -6.92 -1.87
C SER A 77 -3.87 -6.70 -2.69
N VAL A 78 -4.77 -7.68 -2.70
CA VAL A 78 -6.07 -7.62 -3.41
C VAL A 78 -7.00 -6.59 -2.76
N MET A 79 -7.08 -6.58 -1.43
CA MET A 79 -7.90 -5.61 -0.68
C MET A 79 -7.43 -4.17 -0.90
N VAL A 80 -6.13 -3.92 -0.76
CA VAL A 80 -5.52 -2.61 -1.05
C VAL A 80 -5.69 -2.24 -2.52
N GLY A 81 -5.48 -3.21 -3.41
CA GLY A 81 -5.63 -3.11 -4.85
C GLY A 81 -7.01 -2.63 -5.28
N LEU A 82 -8.05 -3.36 -4.87
CA LEU A 82 -9.44 -3.00 -5.15
C LEU A 82 -9.82 -1.64 -4.54
N ALA A 83 -9.44 -1.41 -3.27
CA ALA A 83 -9.71 -0.14 -2.59
C ALA A 83 -9.08 1.06 -3.31
N SER A 84 -7.91 0.90 -3.94
CA SER A 84 -7.26 1.97 -4.70
C SER A 84 -8.05 2.41 -5.94
N GLY A 85 -8.98 1.58 -6.44
CA GLY A 85 -9.93 1.97 -7.48
C GLY A 85 -10.89 3.09 -7.05
N LEU A 86 -11.04 3.31 -5.74
CA LEU A 86 -11.81 4.40 -5.17
C LEU A 86 -11.10 5.76 -5.35
N GLU A 87 -9.78 5.78 -5.55
CA GLU A 87 -8.99 7.01 -5.65
C GLU A 87 -9.53 8.01 -6.69
N PRO A 88 -9.70 7.67 -7.98
CA PRO A 88 -10.26 8.62 -8.96
C PRO A 88 -11.66 9.10 -8.58
N VAL A 89 -12.49 8.20 -8.06
CA VAL A 89 -13.90 8.51 -7.79
C VAL A 89 -14.03 9.46 -6.61
N CYS A 90 -13.38 9.15 -5.48
CA CYS A 90 -13.42 10.02 -4.30
C CYS A 90 -12.71 11.35 -4.53
N SER A 91 -11.53 11.34 -5.15
CA SER A 91 -10.78 12.60 -5.36
C SER A 91 -11.50 13.55 -6.32
N GLN A 92 -12.02 13.05 -7.44
CA GLN A 92 -12.78 13.89 -8.38
C GLN A 92 -14.12 14.34 -7.79
N ALA A 93 -14.84 13.46 -7.06
CA ALA A 93 -16.06 13.84 -6.36
C ALA A 93 -15.81 14.92 -5.29
N TYR A 94 -14.71 14.82 -4.54
CA TYR A 94 -14.30 15.84 -3.60
C TYR A 94 -13.96 17.17 -4.31
N GLY A 95 -13.19 17.10 -5.41
CA GLY A 95 -12.84 18.27 -6.23
C GLY A 95 -14.06 18.99 -6.80
N SER A 96 -15.07 18.24 -7.26
CA SER A 96 -16.33 18.76 -7.80
C SER A 96 -17.37 19.07 -6.73
N LYS A 97 -17.04 18.91 -5.44
CA LYS A 97 -17.96 19.06 -4.29
C LYS A 97 -19.21 18.15 -4.36
N ASN A 98 -19.11 17.01 -5.02
CA ASN A 98 -20.17 16.00 -5.07
C ASN A 98 -20.07 15.05 -3.86
N TRP A 99 -20.59 15.52 -2.73
CA TRP A 99 -20.50 14.84 -1.44
C TRP A 99 -21.27 13.51 -1.39
N ASP A 100 -22.38 13.43 -2.13
CA ASP A 100 -23.18 12.21 -2.22
C ASP A 100 -22.42 11.11 -2.95
N LEU A 101 -21.80 11.43 -4.10
CA LEU A 101 -20.97 10.46 -4.82
C LEU A 101 -19.75 10.04 -3.99
N LEU A 102 -19.15 10.97 -3.27
CA LEU A 102 -18.00 10.72 -2.40
C LEU A 102 -18.33 9.68 -1.31
N THR A 103 -19.47 9.85 -0.63
CA THR A 103 -19.93 8.96 0.44
C THR A 103 -20.44 7.62 -0.11
N LEU A 104 -21.30 7.66 -1.13
CA LEU A 104 -21.87 6.46 -1.74
C LEU A 104 -20.80 5.54 -2.34
N SER A 105 -19.73 6.10 -2.89
CA SER A 105 -18.61 5.31 -3.42
C SER A 105 -17.82 4.59 -2.34
N LEU A 106 -17.72 5.17 -1.13
CA LEU A 106 -17.12 4.51 0.04
C LEU A 106 -17.93 3.26 0.40
N HIS A 107 -19.26 3.38 0.58
CA HIS A 107 -20.11 2.22 0.91
C HIS A 107 -20.09 1.15 -0.17
N ARG A 108 -20.13 1.54 -1.45
CA ARG A 108 -20.00 0.61 -2.58
C ARG A 108 -18.69 -0.16 -2.54
N MET A 109 -17.58 0.52 -2.22
CA MET A 109 -16.28 -0.15 -2.10
C MET A 109 -16.26 -1.14 -0.91
N VAL A 110 -16.89 -0.82 0.22
CA VAL A 110 -17.04 -1.76 1.34
C VAL A 110 -17.75 -3.04 0.87
N VAL A 111 -18.83 -2.92 0.10
CA VAL A 111 -19.53 -4.09 -0.48
C VAL A 111 -18.64 -4.88 -1.43
N ILE A 112 -17.88 -4.21 -2.30
CA ILE A 112 -16.91 -4.87 -3.20
C ILE A 112 -15.88 -5.67 -2.40
N LEU A 113 -15.31 -5.09 -1.35
CA LEU A 113 -14.32 -5.77 -0.52
C LEU A 113 -14.94 -6.90 0.32
N LEU A 114 -16.19 -6.78 0.77
CA LEU A 114 -16.92 -7.88 1.40
C LEU A 114 -17.10 -9.05 0.42
N MET A 115 -17.51 -8.79 -0.83
CA MET A 115 -17.59 -9.82 -1.85
C MET A 115 -16.23 -10.46 -2.15
N ALA A 116 -15.15 -9.67 -2.22
CA ALA A 116 -13.80 -10.17 -2.42
C ALA A 116 -13.27 -10.99 -1.22
N SER A 117 -13.72 -10.65 0.00
CA SER A 117 -13.31 -11.37 1.21
C SER A 117 -13.75 -12.83 1.23
N LEU A 118 -14.85 -13.18 0.53
CA LEU A 118 -15.37 -14.55 0.48
C LEU A 118 -14.41 -15.54 -0.22
N PRO A 119 -14.01 -15.35 -1.50
CA PRO A 119 -13.03 -16.23 -2.13
C PRO A 119 -11.66 -16.21 -1.44
N ILE A 120 -11.24 -15.07 -0.88
CA ILE A 120 -9.98 -14.98 -0.11
C ILE A 120 -10.06 -15.84 1.16
N SER A 121 -11.19 -15.78 1.88
CA SER A 121 -11.41 -16.60 3.08
C SER A 121 -11.39 -18.09 2.75
N LEU A 122 -12.08 -18.50 1.66
CA LEU A 122 -12.06 -19.89 1.20
C LEU A 122 -10.64 -20.36 0.91
N LEU A 123 -9.83 -19.52 0.28
CA LEU A 123 -8.43 -19.82 0.00
C LEU A 123 -7.60 -19.97 1.29
N TRP A 124 -7.78 -19.07 2.26
CA TRP A 124 -7.04 -19.10 3.54
C TRP A 124 -7.41 -20.30 4.40
N ILE A 125 -8.68 -20.69 4.43
CA ILE A 125 -9.15 -21.90 5.13
C ILE A 125 -8.49 -23.16 4.53
N ASN A 126 -8.23 -23.16 3.22
CA ASN A 126 -7.63 -24.29 2.51
C ASN A 126 -6.09 -24.20 2.40
N LEU A 127 -5.42 -23.32 3.15
CA LEU A 127 -3.96 -23.18 3.08
C LEU A 127 -3.25 -24.51 3.30
N GLY A 128 -3.65 -25.29 4.32
CA GLY A 128 -3.00 -26.56 4.67
C GLY A 128 -2.92 -27.53 3.48
N PRO A 129 -4.07 -27.96 2.90
CA PRO A 129 -4.09 -28.79 1.71
C PRO A 129 -3.31 -28.22 0.52
N ILE A 130 -3.39 -26.90 0.28
CA ILE A 130 -2.68 -26.25 -0.82
C ILE A 130 -1.16 -26.35 -0.64
N MET A 131 -0.65 -26.03 0.55
CA MET A 131 0.79 -26.04 0.83
C MET A 131 1.35 -27.47 0.83
N LEU A 132 0.61 -28.44 1.35
CA LEU A 132 0.98 -29.86 1.26
C LEU A 132 1.03 -30.34 -0.20
N PHE A 133 0.05 -29.94 -1.01
CA PHE A 133 0.05 -30.22 -2.45
C PHE A 133 1.27 -29.59 -3.16
N MET A 134 1.68 -28.40 -2.75
CA MET A 134 2.90 -27.74 -3.22
C MET A 134 4.20 -28.34 -2.66
N GLY A 135 4.13 -29.42 -1.86
CA GLY A 135 5.28 -30.13 -1.31
C GLY A 135 5.93 -29.45 -0.09
N GLN A 136 5.22 -28.54 0.59
CA GLN A 136 5.73 -27.92 1.82
C GLN A 136 5.81 -28.92 2.98
N ASN A 137 6.69 -28.64 3.94
CA ASN A 137 6.83 -29.44 5.15
C ASN A 137 5.50 -29.46 5.95
N PRO A 138 5.03 -30.62 6.44
CA PRO A 138 3.74 -30.71 7.14
C PRO A 138 3.64 -29.88 8.43
N GLU A 139 4.72 -29.78 9.22
CA GLU A 139 4.72 -29.03 10.47
C GLU A 139 4.67 -27.52 10.18
N ILE A 140 5.51 -27.02 9.27
CA ILE A 140 5.49 -25.61 8.82
C ILE A 140 4.12 -25.26 8.26
N THR A 141 3.54 -26.17 7.47
CA THR A 141 2.23 -26.00 6.86
C THR A 141 1.12 -25.93 7.91
N ALA A 142 1.15 -26.79 8.92
CA ALA A 142 0.16 -26.77 10.01
C ALA A 142 0.21 -25.43 10.77
N THR A 143 1.42 -24.96 11.12
CA THR A 143 1.63 -23.66 11.76
C THR A 143 1.13 -22.49 10.89
N ALA A 144 1.42 -22.52 9.58
CA ALA A 144 0.99 -21.47 8.66
C ALA A 144 -0.55 -21.46 8.47
N ALA A 145 -1.16 -22.64 8.42
CA ALA A 145 -2.61 -22.79 8.32
C ALA A 145 -3.31 -22.27 9.57
N GLU A 146 -2.76 -22.59 10.75
CA GLU A 146 -3.25 -22.06 12.02
C GLU A 146 -3.21 -20.52 12.04
N TYR A 147 -2.07 -19.90 11.71
CA TYR A 147 -1.99 -18.43 11.61
C TYR A 147 -3.07 -17.85 10.69
N CYS A 148 -3.25 -18.42 9.49
CA CYS A 148 -4.21 -17.92 8.51
C CYS A 148 -5.66 -18.02 8.98
N LEU A 149 -6.04 -19.08 9.68
CA LEU A 149 -7.38 -19.22 10.26
C LEU A 149 -7.66 -18.10 11.27
N TYR A 150 -6.69 -17.77 12.13
CA TYR A 150 -6.83 -16.68 13.09
C TYR A 150 -6.70 -15.28 12.47
N ALA A 151 -6.14 -15.18 11.26
CA ALA A 151 -6.09 -13.93 10.50
C ALA A 151 -7.38 -13.62 9.72
N LEU A 152 -8.30 -14.58 9.54
CA LEU A 152 -9.56 -14.39 8.80
C LEU A 152 -10.36 -13.14 9.20
N PRO A 153 -10.53 -12.80 10.50
CA PRO A 153 -11.26 -11.59 10.88
C PRO A 153 -10.58 -10.29 10.41
N ASP A 154 -9.29 -10.33 10.08
CA ASP A 154 -8.59 -9.18 9.52
C ASP A 154 -9.13 -8.82 8.13
N LEU A 155 -9.63 -9.79 7.35
CA LEU A 155 -10.26 -9.50 6.05
C LEU A 155 -11.46 -8.58 6.23
N LEU A 156 -12.32 -8.87 7.21
CA LEU A 156 -13.47 -8.03 7.55
C LEU A 156 -13.04 -6.65 8.03
N THR A 157 -11.96 -6.58 8.83
CA THR A 157 -11.41 -5.29 9.27
C THR A 157 -10.91 -4.46 8.08
N ASN A 158 -10.26 -5.12 7.11
CA ASN A 158 -9.73 -4.47 5.91
C ASN A 158 -10.81 -3.99 4.94
N THR A 159 -12.02 -4.60 4.93
CA THR A 159 -13.13 -4.10 4.11
C THR A 159 -13.56 -2.68 4.49
N LEU A 160 -13.34 -2.29 5.75
CA LEU A 160 -13.59 -0.93 6.25
C LEU A 160 -12.32 -0.07 6.21
N LEU A 161 -11.19 -0.61 6.65
CA LEU A 161 -9.95 0.15 6.82
C LEU A 161 -9.42 0.71 5.49
N GLN A 162 -9.39 -0.12 4.44
CA GLN A 162 -8.75 0.28 3.17
C GLN A 162 -9.54 1.36 2.44
N PRO A 163 -10.88 1.24 2.27
CA PRO A 163 -11.67 2.30 1.65
C PRO A 163 -11.66 3.60 2.47
N LEU A 164 -11.69 3.50 3.80
CA LEU A 164 -11.65 4.67 4.69
C LEU A 164 -10.35 5.46 4.57
N ARG A 165 -9.21 4.77 4.41
CA ARG A 165 -7.92 5.43 4.15
C ARG A 165 -7.93 6.20 2.83
N VAL A 166 -8.47 5.63 1.77
CA VAL A 166 -8.59 6.30 0.46
C VAL A 166 -9.55 7.49 0.54
N TYR A 167 -10.69 7.31 1.22
CA TYR A 167 -11.69 8.35 1.47
C TYR A 167 -11.11 9.57 2.19
N LEU A 168 -10.39 9.36 3.28
CA LEU A 168 -9.77 10.43 4.06
C LEU A 168 -8.63 11.12 3.29
N ARG A 169 -7.77 10.33 2.62
CA ARG A 169 -6.67 10.87 1.81
C ARG A 169 -7.17 11.72 0.65
N SER A 170 -8.26 11.32 -0.02
CA SER A 170 -8.88 12.09 -1.11
C SER A 170 -9.32 13.49 -0.65
N GLN A 171 -9.70 13.61 0.63
CA GLN A 171 -10.09 14.88 1.26
C GLN A 171 -8.90 15.63 1.90
N ARG A 172 -7.66 15.18 1.67
CA ARG A 172 -6.43 15.71 2.28
C ARG A 172 -6.32 15.51 3.80
N VAL A 173 -7.09 14.58 4.36
CA VAL A 173 -7.15 14.31 5.81
C VAL A 173 -6.12 13.25 6.20
N THR A 174 -4.83 13.59 6.10
CA THR A 174 -3.73 12.62 6.27
C THR A 174 -3.14 12.57 7.68
N LYS A 175 -3.12 13.69 8.41
CA LYS A 175 -2.59 13.74 9.79
C LYS A 175 -3.37 12.83 10.75
N PRO A 176 -4.72 12.83 10.76
CA PRO A 176 -5.47 11.91 11.63
C PRO A 176 -5.20 10.44 11.30
N MET A 177 -4.99 10.11 10.02
CA MET A 177 -4.61 8.75 9.61
C MET A 177 -3.30 8.31 10.25
N MET A 178 -2.29 9.19 10.25
CA MET A 178 -1.01 8.95 10.92
C MET A 178 -1.18 8.77 12.43
N TRP A 179 -1.88 9.68 13.10
CA TRP A 179 -2.05 9.62 14.57
C TRP A 179 -2.85 8.40 15.03
N CYS A 180 -3.92 8.04 14.32
CA CYS A 180 -4.70 6.83 14.62
C CYS A 180 -3.86 5.57 14.43
N THR A 181 -3.03 5.53 13.39
CA THR A 181 -2.08 4.43 13.14
C THR A 181 -1.01 4.37 14.23
N LEU A 182 -0.45 5.51 14.65
CA LEU A 182 0.52 5.56 15.75
C LEU A 182 -0.07 4.99 17.03
N ALA A 183 -1.28 5.43 17.40
CA ALA A 183 -1.96 4.95 18.59
C ALA A 183 -2.16 3.43 18.54
N ALA A 184 -2.71 2.91 17.43
CA ALA A 184 -2.93 1.47 17.27
C ALA A 184 -1.62 0.66 17.31
N VAL A 185 -0.58 1.11 16.62
CA VAL A 185 0.73 0.42 16.58
C VAL A 185 1.44 0.49 17.94
N ALA A 186 1.29 1.57 18.69
CA ALA A 186 1.80 1.65 20.06
C ALA A 186 1.18 0.59 20.97
N PHE A 187 -0.11 0.28 20.79
CA PHE A 187 -0.79 -0.83 21.49
C PHE A 187 -0.39 -2.22 20.96
N HIS A 188 0.12 -2.33 19.73
CA HIS A 188 0.47 -3.62 19.14
C HIS A 188 1.57 -4.36 19.91
N VAL A 189 2.58 -3.64 20.42
CA VAL A 189 3.70 -4.22 21.18
C VAL A 189 3.25 -4.88 22.49
N PRO A 190 2.59 -4.16 23.43
CA PRO A 190 2.10 -4.78 24.65
C PRO A 190 1.05 -5.85 24.38
N LEU A 191 0.25 -5.71 23.31
CA LEU A 191 -0.73 -6.71 22.94
C LEU A 191 -0.08 -8.03 22.50
N ASN A 192 0.94 -7.99 21.64
CA ASN A 192 1.70 -9.19 21.29
C ASN A 192 2.38 -9.79 22.52
N TYR A 193 3.01 -8.98 23.36
CA TYR A 193 3.64 -9.47 24.59
C TYR A 193 2.64 -10.20 25.48
N TRP A 194 1.46 -9.62 25.68
CA TRP A 194 0.42 -10.23 26.51
C TRP A 194 -0.14 -11.53 25.90
N LEU A 195 -0.52 -11.53 24.62
CA LEU A 195 -1.10 -12.72 23.97
C LEU A 195 -0.07 -13.86 23.81
N VAL A 196 1.17 -13.52 23.44
CA VAL A 196 2.19 -14.51 23.10
C VAL A 196 2.97 -14.96 24.33
N MET A 197 3.46 -14.03 25.16
CA MET A 197 4.36 -14.36 26.28
C MET A 197 3.64 -14.64 27.59
N VAL A 198 2.50 -13.99 27.84
CA VAL A 198 1.75 -14.15 29.11
C VAL A 198 0.63 -15.17 28.97
N LYS A 199 -0.15 -15.11 27.88
CA LYS A 199 -1.25 -16.04 27.62
C LYS A 199 -0.80 -17.31 26.89
N HIS A 200 0.42 -17.33 26.36
CA HIS A 200 0.99 -18.49 25.64
C HIS A 200 0.11 -18.96 24.47
N TRP A 201 -0.54 -18.03 23.75
CA TRP A 201 -1.38 -18.35 22.59
C TRP A 201 -0.56 -18.67 21.33
N GLY A 202 0.77 -18.68 21.41
CA GLY A 202 1.65 -19.02 20.29
C GLY A 202 1.40 -18.16 19.04
N VAL A 203 1.42 -18.82 17.89
CA VAL A 203 1.20 -18.23 16.56
C VAL A 203 -0.19 -17.59 16.41
N PRO A 204 -1.30 -18.20 16.86
CA PRO A 204 -2.60 -17.54 16.96
C PRO A 204 -2.56 -16.18 17.66
N GLY A 205 -1.77 -16.07 18.73
CA GLY A 205 -1.61 -14.81 19.47
C GLY A 205 -1.07 -13.66 18.62
N VAL A 206 -0.12 -13.95 17.71
CA VAL A 206 0.44 -12.95 16.79
C VAL A 206 -0.58 -12.54 15.72
N ALA A 207 -1.32 -13.50 15.16
CA ALA A 207 -2.38 -13.24 14.18
C ALA A 207 -3.49 -12.35 14.78
N ILE A 208 -3.99 -12.71 15.96
CA ILE A 208 -5.03 -11.94 16.67
C ILE A 208 -4.52 -10.55 17.06
N ALA A 209 -3.26 -10.41 17.50
CA ALA A 209 -2.68 -9.10 17.79
C ALA A 209 -2.73 -8.17 16.56
N SER A 210 -2.50 -8.71 15.37
CA SER A 210 -2.63 -7.95 14.11
C SER A 210 -4.07 -7.55 13.82
N VAL A 211 -5.02 -8.49 13.92
CA VAL A 211 -6.47 -8.24 13.76
C VAL A 211 -6.94 -7.12 14.67
N VAL A 212 -6.66 -7.23 15.96
CA VAL A 212 -7.10 -6.26 16.98
C VAL A 212 -6.45 -4.90 16.71
N THR A 213 -5.20 -4.86 16.26
CA THR A 213 -4.52 -3.60 15.95
C THR A 213 -5.18 -2.89 14.76
N ASN A 214 -5.52 -3.62 13.70
CA ASN A 214 -6.25 -3.05 12.58
C ASN A 214 -7.68 -2.63 12.99
N LEU A 215 -8.33 -3.39 13.87
CA LEU A 215 -9.64 -3.04 14.39
C LEU A 215 -9.59 -1.73 15.20
N ILE A 216 -8.57 -1.56 16.04
CA ILE A 216 -8.32 -0.30 16.75
C ILE A 216 -8.13 0.84 15.74
N MET A 217 -7.37 0.64 14.65
CA MET A 217 -7.25 1.67 13.59
C MET A 217 -8.61 2.03 12.99
N VAL A 218 -9.46 1.04 12.66
CA VAL A 218 -10.81 1.29 12.12
C VAL A 218 -11.64 2.09 13.11
N VAL A 219 -11.70 1.66 14.39
CA VAL A 219 -12.48 2.33 15.43
C VAL A 219 -12.02 3.77 15.62
N LEU A 220 -10.71 4.02 15.67
CA LEU A 220 -10.16 5.36 15.83
C LEU A 220 -10.46 6.25 14.61
N LEU A 221 -10.34 5.73 13.39
CA LEU A 221 -10.63 6.50 12.17
C LEU A 221 -12.12 6.80 12.02
N VAL A 222 -13.00 5.82 12.26
CA VAL A 222 -14.45 6.02 12.25
C VAL A 222 -14.86 6.99 13.36
N GLY A 223 -14.30 6.84 14.56
CA GLY A 223 -14.51 7.77 15.67
C GLY A 223 -14.07 9.19 15.32
N TYR A 224 -12.91 9.36 14.66
CA TYR A 224 -12.45 10.66 14.16
C TYR A 224 -13.44 11.26 13.16
N VAL A 225 -13.89 10.49 12.16
CA VAL A 225 -14.88 10.94 11.16
C VAL A 225 -16.17 11.39 11.85
N TRP A 226 -16.66 10.59 12.79
CA TRP A 226 -17.89 10.89 13.53
C TRP A 226 -17.78 12.17 14.37
N VAL A 227 -16.71 12.30 15.18
CA VAL A 227 -16.49 13.47 16.03
C VAL A 227 -16.25 14.73 15.19
N SER A 228 -15.41 14.65 14.16
CA SER A 228 -15.13 15.77 13.26
C SER A 228 -16.39 16.25 12.57
N GLY A 229 -17.24 15.32 12.13
CA GLY A 229 -18.52 15.64 11.53
C GLY A 229 -19.46 16.37 12.50
N MET A 230 -19.61 15.86 13.73
CA MET A 230 -20.45 16.51 14.75
C MET A 230 -19.99 17.92 15.07
N LEU A 231 -18.67 18.14 15.20
CA LEU A 231 -18.10 19.45 15.49
C LEU A 231 -18.36 20.43 14.34
N GLN A 232 -18.21 20.00 13.09
CA GLN A 232 -18.53 20.82 11.92
C GLN A 232 -20.01 21.22 11.90
N LYS A 233 -20.93 20.28 12.15
CA LYS A 233 -22.37 20.59 12.20
C LYS A 233 -22.70 21.63 13.29
N ARG A 234 -22.04 21.56 14.45
CA ARG A 234 -22.23 22.55 15.53
C ARG A 234 -21.71 23.93 15.19
N VAL A 235 -20.61 24.02 14.43
CA VAL A 235 -19.97 25.30 14.06
C VAL A 235 -20.71 25.97 12.89
N SER A 236 -21.22 25.21 11.92
CA SER A 236 -21.89 25.75 10.74
C SER A 236 -23.36 26.15 10.95
N GLY A 237 -23.97 25.75 12.07
CA GLY A 237 -25.41 25.94 12.35
C GLY A 237 -26.30 25.04 11.48
N ASP A 238 -27.55 24.81 11.91
CA ASP A 238 -28.52 23.93 11.21
C ASP A 238 -29.03 24.51 9.86
N GLY A 239 -28.59 25.71 9.46
CA GLY A 239 -29.15 26.48 8.35
C GLY A 239 -28.37 26.45 7.03
N ASP A 240 -27.11 26.00 7.01
CA ASP A 240 -26.37 25.84 5.76
C ASP A 240 -26.43 24.37 5.32
N GLY A 241 -27.32 24.07 4.37
CA GLY A 241 -27.41 22.77 3.71
C GLY A 241 -26.15 22.41 2.89
N GLY A 242 -25.10 23.23 2.95
CA GLY A 242 -23.81 23.02 2.32
C GLY A 242 -22.82 22.22 3.17
N SER A 243 -22.47 21.02 2.70
CA SER A 243 -21.16 20.37 2.91
C SER A 243 -20.88 19.69 4.26
N THR A 244 -21.55 18.56 4.55
CA THR A 244 -21.18 17.66 5.66
C THR A 244 -20.59 16.33 5.18
N THR A 245 -19.37 16.33 4.62
CA THR A 245 -18.69 15.10 4.14
C THR A 245 -18.41 14.09 5.25
N MET A 246 -18.16 14.50 6.48
CA MET A 246 -17.79 13.57 7.56
C MET A 246 -19.01 12.99 8.31
N VAL A 247 -20.13 13.73 8.39
CA VAL A 247 -21.37 13.26 9.07
C VAL A 247 -22.16 12.30 8.18
N ALA A 248 -22.24 12.58 6.88
CA ALA A 248 -23.02 11.77 5.94
C ALA A 248 -22.55 10.30 5.88
N VAL A 249 -21.24 10.05 6.04
CA VAL A 249 -20.66 8.69 6.00
C VAL A 249 -21.28 7.72 7.01
N VAL A 250 -21.66 8.21 8.19
CA VAL A 250 -22.21 7.38 9.28
C VAL A 250 -23.74 7.41 9.29
N ALA A 251 -24.36 8.49 8.80
CA ALA A 251 -25.80 8.73 8.92
C ALA A 251 -26.61 8.39 7.66
N GLN A 252 -25.98 8.32 6.48
CA GLN A 252 -26.70 8.14 5.21
C GLN A 252 -26.98 6.66 4.96
N SER A 253 -28.20 6.23 5.25
CA SER A 253 -28.73 4.92 4.83
C SER A 253 -29.05 5.01 3.33
N SER A 254 -28.15 4.51 2.49
CA SER A 254 -28.42 4.35 1.06
C SER A 254 -29.37 3.18 0.84
N SER A 255 -30.33 3.31 -0.08
CA SER A 255 -31.15 2.17 -0.46
C SER A 255 -30.27 1.07 -1.11
N VAL A 256 -30.66 -0.20 -0.95
CA VAL A 256 -29.92 -1.33 -1.55
C VAL A 256 -29.77 -1.16 -3.07
N MET A 257 -30.78 -0.60 -3.74
CA MET A 257 -30.75 -0.38 -5.19
C MET A 257 -29.72 0.68 -5.61
N GLU A 258 -29.60 1.79 -4.86
CA GLU A 258 -28.56 2.80 -5.11
C GLU A 258 -27.16 2.25 -4.87
N LEU A 259 -27.00 1.39 -3.87
CA LEU A 259 -25.73 0.74 -3.58
C LEU A 259 -25.32 -0.19 -4.73
N VAL A 260 -26.24 -1.06 -5.18
CA VAL A 260 -25.98 -2.03 -6.25
C VAL A 260 -25.77 -1.36 -7.62
N GLY A 261 -26.53 -0.30 -7.93
CA GLY A 261 -26.52 0.35 -9.25
C GLY A 261 -25.16 0.92 -9.68
N GLY A 262 -24.26 1.23 -8.75
CA GLY A 262 -22.93 1.78 -9.06
C GLY A 262 -21.76 0.81 -8.89
N LEU A 263 -22.01 -0.47 -8.57
CA LEU A 263 -20.94 -1.46 -8.40
C LEU A 263 -20.20 -1.72 -9.72
N GLY A 264 -20.92 -1.87 -10.84
CA GLY A 264 -20.33 -2.15 -12.15
C GLY A 264 -19.32 -1.08 -12.61
N PRO A 265 -19.70 0.21 -12.64
CA PRO A 265 -18.77 1.30 -12.96
C PRO A 265 -17.56 1.36 -12.03
N LEU A 266 -17.76 1.18 -10.72
CA LEU A 266 -16.66 1.18 -9.75
C LEU A 266 -15.71 -0.02 -9.96
N MET A 267 -16.25 -1.19 -10.30
CA MET A 267 -15.45 -2.38 -10.62
C MET A 267 -14.58 -2.20 -11.87
N ARG A 268 -15.03 -1.42 -12.87
CA ARG A 268 -14.22 -1.11 -14.07
C ARG A 268 -12.94 -0.33 -13.76
N VAL A 269 -12.89 0.41 -12.66
CA VAL A 269 -11.68 1.09 -12.18
C VAL A 269 -10.97 0.32 -11.06
N ALA A 270 -11.70 -0.41 -10.22
CA ALA A 270 -11.14 -1.21 -9.13
C ALA A 270 -10.34 -2.41 -9.61
N VAL A 271 -10.84 -3.17 -10.58
CA VAL A 271 -10.14 -4.37 -11.09
C VAL A 271 -8.79 -4.02 -11.71
N PRO A 272 -8.67 -3.03 -12.63
CA PRO A 272 -7.36 -2.68 -13.16
C PRO A 272 -6.43 -2.07 -12.10
N SER A 273 -6.95 -1.31 -11.13
CA SER A 273 -6.13 -0.79 -10.03
C SER A 273 -5.58 -1.92 -9.16
N CYS A 274 -6.41 -2.94 -8.89
CA CYS A 274 -6.02 -4.15 -8.20
C CYS A 274 -4.93 -4.90 -8.96
N LEU A 275 -5.11 -5.15 -10.26
CA LEU A 275 -4.10 -5.81 -11.08
C LEU A 275 -2.78 -5.04 -11.05
N GLY A 276 -2.81 -3.71 -11.21
CA GLY A 276 -1.59 -2.90 -11.17
C GLY A 276 -0.78 -3.08 -9.88
N ILE A 277 -1.44 -3.06 -8.71
CA ILE A 277 -0.78 -3.23 -7.41
C ILE A 277 -0.37 -4.69 -7.18
N CYS A 278 -1.24 -5.65 -7.45
CA CYS A 278 -0.95 -7.07 -7.25
C CYS A 278 0.21 -7.55 -8.11
N LEU A 279 0.27 -7.17 -9.39
CA LEU A 279 1.37 -7.54 -10.29
C LEU A 279 2.73 -7.05 -9.77
N GLU A 280 2.77 -5.86 -9.18
CA GLU A 280 3.99 -5.30 -8.59
C GLU A 280 4.41 -6.06 -7.32
N TRP A 281 3.44 -6.39 -6.45
CA TRP A 281 3.74 -7.09 -5.18
C TRP A 281 4.08 -8.56 -5.40
N TRP A 282 3.36 -9.24 -6.28
CA TRP A 282 3.57 -10.66 -6.59
C TRP A 282 4.92 -10.88 -7.28
N TRP A 283 5.42 -9.89 -8.03
CA TRP A 283 6.75 -9.97 -8.64
C TRP A 283 7.86 -10.22 -7.61
N TYR A 284 7.85 -9.51 -6.47
CA TYR A 284 8.84 -9.72 -5.41
C TYR A 284 8.84 -11.15 -4.86
N GLU A 285 7.66 -11.76 -4.76
CA GLU A 285 7.49 -13.12 -4.27
C GLU A 285 8.00 -14.15 -5.28
N ILE A 286 7.80 -13.90 -6.58
CA ILE A 286 8.42 -14.69 -7.64
C ILE A 286 9.95 -14.62 -7.54
N VAL A 287 10.53 -13.45 -7.23
CA VAL A 287 11.99 -13.30 -7.03
C VAL A 287 12.48 -14.12 -5.82
N ILE A 288 11.71 -14.20 -4.72
CA ILE A 288 12.03 -15.11 -3.59
C ILE A 288 12.10 -16.56 -4.08
N VAL A 289 11.04 -16.99 -4.76
CA VAL A 289 10.91 -18.37 -5.26
C VAL A 289 12.07 -18.69 -6.21
N MET A 290 12.39 -17.80 -7.15
CA MET A 290 13.53 -17.95 -8.06
C MET A 290 14.87 -18.04 -7.30
N GLY A 291 15.04 -17.25 -6.24
CA GLY A 291 16.22 -17.35 -5.37
C GLY A 291 16.41 -18.74 -4.75
N GLY A 292 15.32 -19.47 -4.51
CA GLY A 292 15.32 -20.86 -4.01
C GLY A 292 15.81 -21.90 -5.01
N TYR A 293 15.93 -21.55 -6.30
CA TYR A 293 16.43 -22.44 -7.35
C TYR A 293 17.90 -22.19 -7.73
N LEU A 294 18.55 -21.20 -7.11
CA LEU A 294 19.98 -20.92 -7.34
C LEU A 294 20.88 -21.97 -6.69
N GLU A 295 22.15 -22.03 -7.10
CA GLU A 295 23.13 -23.04 -6.64
C GLU A 295 23.29 -23.06 -5.10
N ASN A 296 23.20 -21.91 -4.43
CA ASN A 296 23.18 -21.81 -2.97
C ASN A 296 21.83 -21.23 -2.49
N PRO A 297 20.78 -22.06 -2.41
CA PRO A 297 19.42 -21.57 -2.22
C PRO A 297 19.20 -21.03 -0.81
N LYS A 298 19.84 -21.59 0.22
CA LYS A 298 19.74 -21.10 1.61
C LYS A 298 20.29 -19.68 1.72
N LEU A 299 21.46 -19.43 1.12
CA LEU A 299 22.10 -18.13 1.14
C LEU A 299 21.31 -17.10 0.31
N ALA A 300 20.89 -17.49 -0.90
CA ALA A 300 20.14 -16.64 -1.81
C ALA A 300 18.78 -16.25 -1.24
N VAL A 301 17.99 -17.19 -0.73
CA VAL A 301 16.67 -16.90 -0.14
C VAL A 301 16.81 -16.00 1.09
N ALA A 302 17.80 -16.25 1.96
CA ALA A 302 18.05 -15.38 3.11
C ALA A 302 18.44 -13.96 2.68
N ALA A 303 19.26 -13.82 1.62
CA ALA A 303 19.63 -12.52 1.06
C ALA A 303 18.41 -11.82 0.45
N THR A 304 17.58 -12.52 -0.32
CA THR A 304 16.34 -11.96 -0.87
C THR A 304 15.42 -11.49 0.25
N GLY A 305 15.28 -12.24 1.35
CA GLY A 305 14.49 -11.80 2.50
C GLY A 305 14.95 -10.46 3.08
N ILE A 306 16.26 -10.28 3.26
CA ILE A 306 16.83 -9.00 3.73
C ILE A 306 16.59 -7.89 2.70
N LEU A 307 16.80 -8.16 1.41
CA LEU A 307 16.60 -7.18 0.35
C LEU A 307 15.12 -6.78 0.21
N ILE A 308 14.18 -7.70 0.37
CA ILE A 308 12.74 -7.39 0.34
C ILE A 308 12.32 -6.53 1.52
N GLN A 309 12.84 -6.79 2.74
CA GLN A 309 12.61 -5.89 3.87
C GLN A 309 13.17 -4.50 3.59
N THR A 310 14.34 -4.44 2.94
CA THR A 310 14.99 -3.19 2.53
C THR A 310 14.15 -2.43 1.51
N THR A 311 13.70 -3.10 0.44
CA THR A 311 12.84 -2.52 -0.59
C THR A 311 11.48 -2.11 -0.02
N SER A 312 10.90 -2.90 0.89
CA SER A 312 9.65 -2.54 1.57
C SER A 312 9.78 -1.23 2.36
N LEU A 313 10.92 -1.00 3.02
CA LEU A 313 11.19 0.27 3.70
C LEU A 313 11.33 1.43 2.71
N MET A 314 12.09 1.24 1.62
CA MET A 314 12.24 2.26 0.57
C MET A 314 10.90 2.61 -0.09
N TYR A 315 10.04 1.61 -0.31
CA TYR A 315 8.74 1.72 -0.96
C TYR A 315 7.70 2.52 -0.15
N THR A 316 7.97 2.80 1.13
CA THR A 316 7.06 3.61 1.98
C THR A 316 6.81 5.01 1.43
N VAL A 317 7.84 5.68 0.89
CA VAL A 317 7.76 7.04 0.32
C VAL A 317 7.11 7.03 -1.07
N PRO A 318 7.51 6.17 -2.03
CA PRO A 318 6.84 6.06 -3.32
C PRO A 318 5.35 5.75 -3.21
N MET A 319 4.96 4.83 -2.32
CA MET A 319 3.55 4.51 -2.12
C MET A 319 2.77 5.69 -1.52
N ALA A 320 3.38 6.45 -0.60
CA ALA A 320 2.79 7.67 -0.07
C ALA A 320 2.63 8.75 -1.16
N LEU A 321 3.67 8.97 -1.97
CA LEU A 321 3.64 9.89 -3.12
C LEU A 321 2.54 9.50 -4.10
N ALA A 322 2.48 8.23 -4.51
CA ALA A 322 1.49 7.71 -5.45
C ALA A 322 0.05 7.92 -4.97
N GLY A 323 -0.24 7.62 -3.70
CA GLY A 323 -1.56 7.85 -3.12
C GLY A 323 -1.92 9.35 -2.99
N CYS A 324 -0.97 10.19 -2.63
CA CYS A 324 -1.21 11.63 -2.43
C CYS A 324 -1.31 12.38 -3.77
N VAL A 325 -0.49 12.05 -4.77
CA VAL A 325 -0.59 12.64 -6.11
C VAL A 325 -1.88 12.20 -6.80
N SER A 326 -2.30 10.94 -6.62
CA SER A 326 -3.57 10.44 -7.13
C SER A 326 -4.74 11.29 -6.61
N ALA A 327 -4.78 11.51 -5.29
CA ALA A 327 -5.75 12.41 -4.67
C ALA A 327 -5.64 13.85 -5.20
N ARG A 328 -4.43 14.40 -5.32
CA ARG A 328 -4.24 15.79 -5.78
C ARG A 328 -4.66 16.01 -7.21
N VAL A 329 -4.19 15.18 -8.13
CA VAL A 329 -4.56 15.21 -9.55
C VAL A 329 -6.06 15.06 -9.69
N GLY A 330 -6.67 14.09 -9.02
CA GLY A 330 -8.11 13.89 -9.07
C GLY A 330 -8.91 15.06 -8.49
N ASN A 331 -8.48 15.67 -7.38
CA ASN A 331 -9.14 16.85 -6.81
C ASN A 331 -9.09 18.05 -7.77
N GLU A 332 -7.95 18.29 -8.42
CA GLU A 332 -7.80 19.40 -9.37
C GLU A 332 -8.61 19.15 -10.65
N LEU A 333 -8.67 17.91 -11.15
CA LEU A 333 -9.51 17.54 -12.30
C LEU A 333 -11.01 17.65 -11.98
N GLY A 334 -11.45 17.15 -10.82
CA GLY A 334 -12.84 17.27 -10.37
C GLY A 334 -13.28 18.72 -10.20
N ALA A 335 -12.35 19.61 -9.83
CA ALA A 335 -12.58 21.04 -9.73
C ALA A 335 -12.48 21.79 -11.08
N GLY A 336 -12.28 21.10 -12.21
CA GLY A 336 -12.17 21.72 -13.53
C GLY A 336 -10.86 22.49 -13.77
N ARG A 337 -9.77 22.13 -13.06
CA ARG A 337 -8.46 22.82 -13.09
C ARG A 337 -7.35 21.92 -13.69
N PRO A 338 -7.39 21.60 -15.00
CA PRO A 338 -6.46 20.66 -15.62
C PRO A 338 -5.00 21.12 -15.60
N TYR A 339 -4.74 22.43 -15.67
CA TYR A 339 -3.39 22.98 -15.56
C TYR A 339 -2.77 22.68 -14.19
N LYS A 340 -3.51 22.90 -13.09
CA LYS A 340 -3.04 22.55 -11.73
C LYS A 340 -2.85 21.05 -11.56
N ALA A 341 -3.75 20.23 -12.13
CA ALA A 341 -3.57 18.78 -12.13
C ALA A 341 -2.26 18.35 -12.82
N ARG A 342 -1.93 18.95 -13.96
CA ARG A 342 -0.66 18.70 -14.67
C ARG A 342 0.55 19.16 -13.87
N LEU A 343 0.46 20.32 -13.21
CA LEU A 343 1.51 20.81 -12.32
C LEU A 343 1.77 19.84 -11.16
N ALA A 344 0.72 19.39 -10.48
CA ALA A 344 0.79 18.41 -9.40
C ALA A 344 1.46 17.10 -9.85
N ALA A 345 1.08 16.59 -11.03
CA ALA A 345 1.69 15.40 -11.63
C ALA A 345 3.20 15.58 -11.89
N ASN A 346 3.60 16.70 -12.51
CA ASN A 346 5.00 16.97 -12.82
C ASN A 346 5.86 17.16 -11.56
N VAL A 347 5.36 17.89 -10.55
CA VAL A 347 6.04 18.10 -9.28
C VAL A 347 6.22 16.78 -8.53
N ALA A 348 5.19 15.92 -8.51
CA ALA A 348 5.28 14.61 -7.89
C ALA A 348 6.29 13.70 -8.59
N LEU A 349 6.32 13.67 -9.92
CA LEU A 349 7.32 12.90 -10.68
C LEU A 349 8.74 13.39 -10.40
N ALA A 350 8.97 14.70 -10.36
CA ALA A 350 10.26 15.26 -9.99
C ALA A 350 10.67 14.85 -8.56
N CYS A 351 9.75 14.91 -7.60
CA CYS A 351 9.98 14.42 -6.24
C CYS A 351 10.33 12.92 -6.23
N ALA A 352 9.65 12.11 -7.03
CA ALA A 352 9.91 10.68 -7.14
C ALA A 352 11.31 10.36 -7.67
N PHE A 353 11.80 11.12 -8.66
CA PHE A 353 13.19 11.00 -9.13
C PHE A 353 14.21 11.38 -8.04
N VAL A 354 13.94 12.44 -7.26
CA VAL A 354 14.81 12.83 -6.13
C VAL A 354 14.83 11.74 -5.07
N VAL A 355 13.68 11.16 -4.71
CA VAL A 355 13.59 10.04 -3.76
C VAL A 355 14.34 8.82 -4.28
N GLY A 356 14.19 8.47 -5.57
CA GLY A 356 14.96 7.40 -6.19
C GLY A 356 16.47 7.64 -6.13
N ALA A 357 16.94 8.86 -6.43
CA ALA A 357 18.35 9.21 -6.33
C ALA A 357 18.89 9.13 -4.89
N LEU A 358 18.09 9.52 -3.89
CA LEU A 358 18.43 9.34 -2.49
C LEU A 358 18.53 7.84 -2.14
N ASN A 359 17.62 7.00 -2.67
CA ASN A 359 17.67 5.55 -2.51
C ASN A 359 18.95 4.94 -3.09
N VAL A 360 19.37 5.36 -4.29
CA VAL A 360 20.68 4.97 -4.86
C VAL A 360 21.82 5.38 -3.93
N ALA A 361 21.85 6.63 -3.48
CA ALA A 361 22.95 7.16 -2.70
C ALA A 361 23.14 6.40 -1.37
N TRP A 362 22.06 6.20 -0.61
CA TRP A 362 22.19 5.56 0.70
C TRP A 362 22.48 4.05 0.58
N THR A 363 21.89 3.38 -0.40
CA THR A 363 22.14 1.94 -0.61
C THR A 363 23.58 1.67 -1.03
N VAL A 364 24.23 2.58 -1.75
CA VAL A 364 25.66 2.49 -2.07
C VAL A 364 26.54 2.79 -0.85
N ILE A 365 26.25 3.86 -0.12
CA ILE A 365 27.09 4.35 1.00
C ILE A 365 27.01 3.40 2.20
N LEU A 366 25.82 2.87 2.50
CA LEU A 366 25.55 2.14 3.75
C LEU A 366 25.49 0.62 3.58
N LYS A 367 25.79 0.07 2.38
CA LYS A 367 25.60 -1.35 2.05
C LYS A 367 26.09 -2.34 3.09
N GLU A 368 27.33 -2.19 3.55
CA GLU A 368 27.95 -3.11 4.51
C GLU A 368 27.33 -2.98 5.91
N ARG A 369 27.09 -1.73 6.35
CA ARG A 369 26.52 -1.44 7.66
C ARG A 369 25.08 -1.93 7.74
N TRP A 370 24.30 -1.71 6.69
CA TRP A 370 22.91 -2.14 6.60
C TRP A 370 22.81 -3.67 6.63
N ALA A 371 23.60 -4.38 5.81
CA ALA A 371 23.64 -5.84 5.84
C ALA A 371 24.01 -6.40 7.23
N GLY A 372 24.96 -5.74 7.92
CA GLY A 372 25.36 -6.09 9.28
C GLY A 372 24.28 -5.92 10.35
N LEU A 373 23.21 -5.14 10.10
CA LEU A 373 22.07 -5.03 11.02
C LEU A 373 21.21 -6.29 11.04
N PHE A 374 21.17 -7.04 9.93
CA PHE A 374 20.28 -8.20 9.79
C PHE A 374 20.96 -9.52 10.14
N THR A 375 22.28 -9.64 9.96
CA THR A 375 22.97 -10.91 10.19
C THR A 375 24.43 -10.74 10.61
N GLY A 376 24.92 -11.67 11.43
CA GLY A 376 26.33 -11.84 11.74
C GLY A 376 27.07 -12.76 10.76
N TYR A 377 26.35 -13.51 9.92
CA TYR A 377 26.94 -14.50 9.00
C TYR A 377 27.58 -13.84 7.78
N GLU A 378 28.91 -13.91 7.71
CA GLU A 378 29.71 -13.13 6.76
C GLU A 378 29.36 -13.37 5.27
N PRO A 379 29.17 -14.62 4.80
CA PRO A 379 28.78 -14.86 3.40
C PRO A 379 27.45 -14.20 3.02
N LEU A 380 26.50 -14.10 3.96
CA LEU A 380 25.22 -13.44 3.73
C LEU A 380 25.36 -11.92 3.70
N LYS A 381 26.17 -11.35 4.59
CA LYS A 381 26.46 -9.91 4.56
C LYS A 381 27.08 -9.48 3.23
N VAL A 382 28.12 -10.18 2.79
CA VAL A 382 28.82 -9.89 1.52
C VAL A 382 27.87 -9.97 0.34
N LEU A 383 27.00 -10.99 0.31
CA LEU A 383 26.01 -11.14 -0.77
C LEU A 383 25.01 -9.99 -0.80
N VAL A 384 24.40 -9.64 0.35
CA VAL A 384 23.45 -8.53 0.45
C VAL A 384 24.13 -7.21 0.07
N ALA A 385 25.31 -6.93 0.61
CA ALA A 385 26.04 -5.70 0.34
C ALA A 385 26.44 -5.58 -1.13
N SER A 386 26.74 -6.67 -1.81
CA SER A 386 27.06 -6.66 -3.25
C SER A 386 25.87 -6.25 -4.13
N VAL A 387 24.64 -6.57 -3.72
CA VAL A 387 23.41 -6.33 -4.50
C VAL A 387 22.71 -5.04 -4.10
N MET A 388 22.94 -4.50 -2.90
CA MET A 388 22.33 -3.25 -2.45
C MET A 388 22.45 -2.08 -3.44
N PRO A 389 23.60 -1.82 -4.10
CA PRO A 389 23.69 -0.80 -5.15
C PRO A 389 22.72 -1.03 -6.33
N ILE A 390 22.52 -2.28 -6.72
CA ILE A 390 21.60 -2.67 -7.81
C ILE A 390 20.16 -2.36 -7.37
N VAL A 391 19.79 -2.74 -6.15
CA VAL A 391 18.49 -2.44 -5.56
C VAL A 391 18.22 -0.94 -5.50
N GLY A 392 19.22 -0.14 -5.13
CA GLY A 392 19.14 1.32 -5.19
C GLY A 392 18.88 1.84 -6.60
N LEU A 393 19.57 1.30 -7.61
CA LEU A 393 19.34 1.65 -9.02
C LEU A 393 17.93 1.28 -9.49
N CYS A 394 17.38 0.15 -9.04
CA CYS A 394 15.99 -0.22 -9.34
C CYS A 394 15.00 0.84 -8.83
N GLU A 395 15.26 1.42 -7.66
CA GLU A 395 14.42 2.48 -7.09
C GLU A 395 14.40 3.77 -7.92
N LEU A 396 15.44 4.02 -8.73
CA LEU A 396 15.45 5.17 -9.65
C LEU A 396 14.36 5.05 -10.73
N GLY A 397 14.02 3.83 -11.14
CA GLY A 397 12.90 3.55 -12.04
C GLY A 397 11.58 3.29 -11.31
N ASN A 398 11.63 2.57 -10.20
CA ASN A 398 10.46 2.19 -9.40
C ASN A 398 9.74 3.42 -8.84
N CYS A 399 10.46 4.36 -8.22
CA CYS A 399 9.85 5.53 -7.58
C CYS A 399 9.00 6.37 -8.57
N PRO A 400 9.51 6.78 -9.76
CA PRO A 400 8.71 7.43 -10.78
C PRO A 400 7.58 6.56 -11.35
N GLN A 401 7.81 5.25 -11.56
CA GLN A 401 6.78 4.33 -12.05
C GLN A 401 5.59 4.27 -11.06
N THR A 402 5.85 4.09 -9.77
CA THR A 402 4.79 3.98 -8.75
C THR A 402 4.01 5.29 -8.66
N THR A 403 4.72 6.42 -8.70
CA THR A 403 4.12 7.77 -8.73
C THR A 403 3.28 7.97 -9.99
N GLY A 404 3.77 7.54 -11.15
CA GLY A 404 3.06 7.55 -12.43
C GLY A 404 1.77 6.73 -12.40
N CYS A 405 1.81 5.54 -11.80
CA CYS A 405 0.61 4.73 -11.55
C CYS A 405 -0.40 5.46 -10.65
N GLY A 406 0.07 6.20 -9.63
CA GLY A 406 -0.77 7.09 -8.83
C GLY A 406 -1.44 8.19 -9.67
N ILE A 407 -0.70 8.86 -10.55
CA ILE A 407 -1.25 9.87 -11.47
C ILE A 407 -2.31 9.24 -12.40
N LEU A 408 -2.02 8.06 -12.97
CA LEU A 408 -2.97 7.34 -13.83
C LEU A 408 -4.24 6.97 -13.07
N ARG A 409 -4.14 6.54 -11.80
CA ARG A 409 -5.32 6.32 -10.95
C ARG A 409 -6.10 7.61 -10.74
N GLY A 410 -5.46 8.71 -10.35
CA GLY A 410 -6.12 10.02 -10.13
C GLY A 410 -6.83 10.58 -11.38
N THR A 411 -6.30 10.30 -12.58
CA THR A 411 -6.93 10.64 -13.86
C THR A 411 -8.04 9.69 -14.31
N GLY A 412 -8.35 8.64 -13.54
CA GLY A 412 -9.37 7.65 -13.87
C GLY A 412 -8.94 6.62 -14.93
N ARG A 413 -7.63 6.42 -15.13
CA ARG A 413 -7.04 5.54 -16.15
C ARG A 413 -6.17 4.43 -15.57
N PRO A 414 -6.58 3.70 -14.51
CA PRO A 414 -5.75 2.69 -13.86
C PRO A 414 -5.33 1.55 -14.79
N ALA A 415 -6.14 1.23 -15.81
CA ALA A 415 -5.84 0.18 -16.76
C ALA A 415 -4.52 0.41 -17.51
N VAL A 416 -4.15 1.65 -17.82
CA VAL A 416 -2.88 1.95 -18.51
C VAL A 416 -1.70 1.49 -17.64
N GLY A 417 -1.74 1.80 -16.33
CA GLY A 417 -0.70 1.38 -15.39
C GLY A 417 -0.63 -0.13 -15.24
N ALA A 418 -1.79 -0.81 -15.19
CA ALA A 418 -1.84 -2.27 -15.10
C ALA A 418 -1.21 -2.96 -16.33
N HIS A 419 -1.51 -2.48 -17.55
CA HIS A 419 -0.91 -3.03 -18.77
C HIS A 419 0.61 -2.78 -18.82
N VAL A 420 1.06 -1.60 -18.39
CA VAL A 420 2.49 -1.28 -18.31
C VAL A 420 3.17 -2.20 -17.31
N ASN A 421 2.63 -2.37 -16.10
CA ASN A 421 3.19 -3.27 -15.08
C ASN A 421 3.25 -4.72 -15.56
N LEU A 422 2.18 -5.21 -16.22
CA LEU A 422 2.17 -6.56 -16.78
C LEU A 422 3.27 -6.72 -17.84
N GLY A 423 3.37 -5.77 -18.78
CA GLY A 423 4.39 -5.80 -19.82
C GLY A 423 5.81 -5.71 -19.27
N SER A 424 6.06 -4.78 -18.36
CA SER A 424 7.41 -4.53 -17.82
C SER A 424 7.86 -5.66 -16.90
N PHE A 425 7.08 -6.05 -15.90
CA PHE A 425 7.52 -7.04 -14.92
C PHE A 425 7.45 -8.46 -15.49
N TYR A 426 6.38 -8.82 -16.21
CA TYR A 426 6.13 -10.23 -16.55
C TYR A 426 6.60 -10.63 -17.95
N PHE A 427 6.49 -9.75 -18.94
CA PHE A 427 6.92 -10.05 -20.31
C PHE A 427 8.36 -9.65 -20.61
N VAL A 428 8.94 -8.73 -19.83
CA VAL A 428 10.34 -8.30 -19.98
C VAL A 428 11.17 -8.69 -18.75
N GLY A 429 10.77 -8.25 -17.55
CA GLY A 429 11.47 -8.49 -16.30
C GLY A 429 11.69 -9.97 -16.00
N THR A 430 10.62 -10.78 -15.93
CA THR A 430 10.74 -12.22 -15.64
C THR A 430 11.65 -12.96 -16.61
N PRO A 431 11.50 -12.85 -17.95
CA PRO A 431 12.40 -13.54 -18.87
C PRO A 431 13.86 -13.07 -18.74
N VAL A 432 14.10 -11.78 -18.53
CA VAL A 432 15.46 -11.24 -18.34
C VAL A 432 16.06 -11.74 -17.02
N ALA A 433 15.28 -11.75 -15.93
CA ALA A 433 15.72 -12.26 -14.63
C ALA A 433 16.14 -13.73 -14.73
N VAL A 434 15.30 -14.55 -15.37
CA VAL A 434 15.55 -15.98 -15.58
C VAL A 434 16.78 -16.19 -16.47
N GLY A 435 16.88 -15.45 -17.57
CA GLY A 435 18.01 -15.54 -18.51
C GLY A 435 19.34 -15.15 -17.87
N LEU A 436 19.39 -14.05 -17.12
CA LEU A 436 20.59 -13.59 -16.42
C LEU A 436 20.99 -14.55 -15.29
N ALA A 437 20.04 -14.94 -14.45
CA ALA A 437 20.31 -15.74 -13.26
C ALA A 437 20.71 -17.18 -13.60
N PHE A 438 19.97 -17.85 -14.50
CA PHE A 438 20.11 -19.29 -14.74
C PHE A 438 20.86 -19.64 -16.02
N TRP A 439 20.58 -18.96 -17.14
CA TRP A 439 21.22 -19.31 -18.42
C TRP A 439 22.62 -18.71 -18.56
N LEU A 440 22.76 -17.42 -18.24
CA LEU A 440 24.04 -16.71 -18.25
C LEU A 440 24.84 -16.91 -16.96
N LYS A 441 24.27 -17.62 -15.97
CA LYS A 441 24.90 -17.98 -14.69
C LYS A 441 25.49 -16.78 -13.93
N ILE A 442 24.86 -15.60 -14.07
CA ILE A 442 25.19 -14.41 -13.25
C ILE A 442 24.72 -14.65 -11.79
N GLY A 443 23.84 -15.64 -11.58
CA GLY A 443 23.41 -16.07 -10.27
C GLY A 443 22.51 -15.04 -9.58
N PHE A 444 22.71 -14.85 -8.28
CA PHE A 444 21.84 -14.03 -7.45
C PHE A 444 21.68 -12.59 -7.94
N SER A 445 22.77 -11.94 -8.37
CA SER A 445 22.70 -10.57 -8.89
C SER A 445 21.87 -10.48 -10.18
N GLY A 446 21.84 -11.54 -10.98
CA GLY A 446 21.04 -11.62 -12.21
C GLY A 446 19.54 -11.44 -11.97
N LEU A 447 19.03 -11.89 -10.81
CA LEU A 447 17.61 -11.72 -10.44
C LEU A 447 17.24 -10.27 -10.15
N TRP A 448 18.20 -9.42 -9.79
CA TRP A 448 17.98 -8.02 -9.40
C TRP A 448 18.33 -7.02 -10.51
N PHE A 449 19.01 -7.46 -11.57
CA PHE A 449 19.28 -6.62 -12.74
C PHE A 449 18.09 -6.46 -13.69
N ALA A 450 17.14 -7.39 -13.61
CA ALA A 450 15.93 -7.43 -14.43
C ALA A 450 14.79 -6.65 -13.77
#